data_AF-A0A354CT55-F1
#
_entry.id   AF-A0A354CT55-F1
#
_cell.length_a   1.000
_cell.length_b   1.000
_cell.length_c   1.000
_cell.angle_alpha   90.00
_cell.angle_beta   90.00
_cell.angle_gamma   90.00
#
_symmetry.space_group_name_H-M   'P 1'
#
loop_
_entity.id
_entity.type
_entity.pdbx_description
1 polymer ?
#
loop_
_entity_poly.entity_id
_entity_poly.type
_entity_poly.pdbx_seq_one_letter_code
_entity_poly.pdbx_strand_id
1 'polypeptide(L)'
;MRKDLDLEKHRRKNSDAVPKAAAERKIPSSKSAGIIFSLMAVLLICFALFIELNSLFFKIEGVPTWDDVFKDAGLVQGEETIDGDLSVHFIDVGQGDCELIVSGTKTVLIDCGEKEYYSYVIDYLKGREITRLDYVIVTHPHSDHAGGMNYILKEFDIGTLIMPKLSEKITPATSTYRKLLTAIESENITLKYAEPGRSYKIDNASIRILTPIKDYENLNNYSVAVKLVHGENSFLFTGDMEREAEADLLESGADVSANVLKVGHHGSSTSTSKEFLDRVNPEYAVIEVGSPNDYGHPDSKVIKRIKKIGTEIYRTDLSGNIVFVSDGEKLKILTGDNVNADN
;
A
#
# COMPACT_ATOMS: atom_id res chain seq x y z
N MET A 1 40.49 -39.53 -73.19
CA MET A 1 40.75 -40.97 -73.46
C MET A 1 39.40 -41.63 -73.71
N ARG A 2 39.10 -42.01 -74.97
CA ARG A 2 38.23 -43.11 -75.44
C ARG A 2 36.94 -43.39 -74.62
N LYS A 3 35.71 -43.25 -75.13
CA LYS A 3 35.04 -43.90 -76.30
C LYS A 3 33.71 -43.14 -76.54
N ASP A 4 33.31 -42.81 -77.77
CA ASP A 4 32.61 -43.66 -78.76
C ASP A 4 31.32 -44.27 -78.18
N LEU A 5 30.14 -44.30 -78.81
CA LEU A 5 29.58 -43.86 -80.10
C LEU A 5 28.07 -44.24 -80.00
N ASP A 6 27.33 -43.96 -81.07
CA ASP A 6 26.05 -44.59 -81.47
C ASP A 6 24.73 -44.00 -80.92
N LEU A 7 23.98 -43.24 -81.74
CA LEU A 7 23.02 -43.69 -82.78
C LEU A 7 21.69 -44.08 -82.10
N GLU A 8 20.48 -43.67 -82.50
CA GLU A 8 19.98 -43.05 -83.71
C GLU A 8 18.46 -42.77 -83.52
N LYS A 9 17.96 -41.69 -84.14
CA LYS A 9 16.62 -41.48 -84.71
C LYS A 9 15.30 -41.66 -83.92
N HIS A 10 14.42 -40.72 -84.26
CA HIS A 10 12.97 -40.83 -84.53
C HIS A 10 11.95 -40.40 -83.45
N ARG A 11 11.55 -39.13 -83.59
CA ARG A 11 10.19 -38.65 -83.99
C ARG A 11 8.96 -39.46 -83.53
N ARG A 12 8.03 -38.70 -82.91
CA ARG A 12 6.56 -38.85 -82.79
C ARG A 12 6.09 -39.84 -81.71
N LYS A 13 5.46 -39.36 -80.62
CA LYS A 13 4.02 -39.04 -80.47
C LYS A 13 3.09 -40.19 -80.91
N ASN A 14 2.57 -40.91 -79.92
CA ASN A 14 1.19 -41.41 -79.75
C ASN A 14 1.11 -41.90 -78.29
N SER A 15 0.42 -41.22 -77.38
CA SER A 15 -1.03 -41.36 -77.09
C SER A 15 -1.44 -42.82 -76.91
N ASP A 16 -1.52 -43.30 -75.66
CA ASP A 16 -2.80 -43.44 -74.96
C ASP A 16 -2.65 -44.18 -73.62
N ALA A 17 -3.53 -43.80 -72.69
CA ALA A 17 -3.98 -44.49 -71.49
C ALA A 17 -3.05 -44.57 -70.25
N VAL A 18 -3.29 -43.66 -69.29
CA VAL A 18 -3.19 -43.95 -67.85
C VAL A 18 -4.47 -43.44 -67.16
N PRO A 19 -5.17 -44.23 -66.31
CA PRO A 19 -6.44 -43.84 -65.72
C PRO A 19 -6.28 -42.83 -64.58
N LYS A 20 -7.18 -41.86 -64.53
CA LYS A 20 -7.42 -40.98 -63.37
C LYS A 20 -8.05 -41.77 -62.22
N ALA A 21 -7.40 -41.75 -61.06
CA ALA A 21 -8.07 -41.91 -59.76
C ALA A 21 -7.28 -41.14 -58.69
N ALA A 22 -7.54 -39.84 -58.57
CA ALA A 22 -7.25 -39.08 -57.36
C ALA A 22 -8.56 -38.99 -56.57
N ALA A 23 -8.60 -39.65 -55.41
CA ALA A 23 -9.72 -39.53 -54.49
C ALA A 23 -9.73 -38.13 -53.87
N GLU A 24 -10.72 -37.31 -54.22
CA GLU A 24 -11.01 -36.05 -53.54
C GLU A 24 -11.43 -36.33 -52.10
N ARG A 25 -10.60 -35.95 -51.12
CA ARG A 25 -11.04 -35.84 -49.73
C ARG A 25 -12.02 -34.68 -49.63
N LYS A 26 -13.31 -34.99 -49.41
CA LYS A 26 -14.33 -33.99 -49.08
C LYS A 26 -13.95 -33.28 -47.77
N ILE A 27 -13.65 -31.98 -47.85
CA ILE A 27 -13.55 -31.10 -46.68
C ILE A 27 -14.99 -30.90 -46.15
N PRO A 28 -15.27 -31.10 -44.84
CA PRO A 28 -16.62 -30.94 -44.30
C PRO A 28 -17.12 -29.50 -44.50
N SER A 29 -18.39 -29.32 -44.85
CA SER A 29 -18.99 -28.00 -45.08
C SER A 29 -19.05 -27.14 -43.81
N SER A 30 -18.73 -25.85 -43.91
CA SER A 30 -18.72 -24.86 -42.81
C SER A 30 -20.02 -24.73 -42.00
N LYS A 31 -21.16 -25.18 -42.54
CA LYS A 31 -22.46 -25.20 -41.84
C LYS A 31 -22.43 -26.07 -40.58
N SER A 32 -21.69 -27.18 -40.62
CA SER A 32 -21.58 -28.11 -39.49
C SER A 32 -20.82 -27.49 -38.32
N ALA A 33 -19.75 -26.74 -38.60
CA ALA A 33 -18.99 -26.03 -37.60
C ALA A 33 -19.81 -24.89 -36.96
N GLY A 34 -20.55 -24.12 -37.77
CA GLY A 34 -21.42 -23.05 -37.27
C GLY A 34 -22.49 -23.56 -36.28
N ILE A 35 -23.12 -24.71 -36.57
CA ILE A 35 -24.09 -25.33 -35.68
C ILE A 35 -23.44 -25.75 -34.35
N ILE A 36 -22.24 -26.32 -34.39
CA ILE A 36 -21.51 -26.70 -33.17
C ILE A 36 -21.19 -25.47 -32.31
N PHE A 37 -20.71 -24.38 -32.92
CA PHE A 37 -20.43 -23.13 -32.21
C PHE A 37 -21.70 -22.53 -31.58
N SER A 38 -22.81 -22.52 -32.31
CA SER A 38 -24.09 -22.01 -31.76
C SER A 38 -24.58 -22.86 -30.59
N LEU A 39 -24.46 -24.19 -30.67
CA LEU A 39 -24.85 -25.08 -29.57
C LEU A 39 -23.96 -24.88 -28.32
N MET A 40 -22.65 -24.70 -28.51
CA MET A 40 -21.74 -24.38 -27.42
C MET A 40 -22.07 -23.04 -26.76
N ALA A 41 -22.37 -22.00 -27.55
CA ALA A 41 -22.74 -20.69 -27.02
C ALA A 41 -24.04 -20.74 -26.20
N VAL A 42 -25.05 -21.46 -26.68
CA VAL A 42 -26.31 -21.66 -25.94
C VAL A 42 -26.04 -22.39 -24.62
N LEU A 43 -25.22 -23.45 -24.65
CA LEU A 43 -24.89 -24.22 -23.45
C LEU A 43 -24.15 -23.36 -22.41
N LEU A 44 -23.22 -22.50 -22.84
CA LEU A 44 -22.52 -21.56 -21.96
C LEU A 44 -23.46 -20.54 -21.34
N ILE A 45 -24.41 -20.00 -22.12
CA ILE A 45 -25.41 -19.05 -21.61
C ILE A 45 -26.34 -19.75 -20.60
N CYS A 46 -26.79 -20.97 -20.88
CA CYS A 46 -27.61 -21.75 -19.95
C CYS A 46 -26.85 -22.06 -18.66
N PHE A 47 -25.56 -22.40 -18.75
CA PHE A 47 -24.71 -22.65 -17.59
C PHE A 47 -24.54 -21.38 -16.74
N ALA A 48 -24.25 -20.24 -17.38
CA ALA A 48 -24.13 -18.94 -16.73
C ALA A 48 -25.42 -18.53 -16.00
N LEU A 49 -26.56 -18.64 -16.69
CA LEU A 49 -27.88 -18.36 -16.10
C LEU A 49 -28.21 -19.31 -14.94
N PHE A 50 -27.80 -20.58 -15.04
CA PHE A 50 -28.02 -21.54 -13.97
C PHE A 50 -27.24 -21.20 -12.70
N ILE A 51 -25.96 -20.81 -12.81
CA ILE A 51 -25.15 -20.35 -11.68
C ILE A 51 -25.79 -19.11 -11.05
N GLU A 52 -26.20 -18.14 -11.86
CA GLU A 52 -26.82 -16.90 -11.39
C GLU A 52 -28.14 -17.16 -10.64
N LEU A 53 -29.02 -17.98 -11.22
CA LEU A 53 -30.30 -18.34 -10.60
C LEU A 53 -30.11 -19.19 -9.34
N ASN A 54 -29.11 -20.06 -9.31
CA ASN A 54 -28.77 -20.82 -8.11
C ASN A 54 -28.31 -19.90 -6.98
N SER A 55 -27.46 -18.92 -7.28
CA SER A 55 -26.99 -17.91 -6.32
C SER A 55 -28.13 -17.09 -5.74
N LEU A 56 -29.03 -16.60 -6.60
CA LEU A 56 -30.11 -15.69 -6.20
C LEU A 56 -31.29 -16.38 -5.52
N PHE A 57 -31.64 -17.60 -5.96
CA PHE A 57 -32.92 -18.21 -5.59
C PHE A 57 -32.81 -19.60 -4.98
N PHE A 58 -32.06 -20.52 -5.61
CA PHE A 58 -32.15 -21.94 -5.28
C PHE A 58 -31.20 -22.40 -4.15
N LYS A 59 -30.03 -21.78 -4.03
CA LYS A 59 -29.00 -22.08 -3.00
C LYS A 59 -28.71 -23.57 -2.85
N ILE A 60 -28.60 -24.30 -3.97
CA ILE A 60 -28.33 -25.74 -3.98
C ILE A 60 -26.87 -25.98 -3.58
N GLU A 61 -26.64 -26.80 -2.54
CA GLU A 61 -25.29 -27.18 -2.10
C GLU A 61 -24.51 -27.93 -3.19
N GLY A 62 -23.24 -27.58 -3.35
CA GLY A 62 -22.31 -28.23 -4.29
C GLY A 62 -22.37 -27.71 -5.74
N VAL A 63 -23.23 -26.74 -6.04
CA VAL A 63 -23.19 -25.99 -7.31
C VAL A 63 -22.19 -24.83 -7.16
N PRO A 64 -21.20 -24.67 -8.06
CA PRO A 64 -20.18 -23.63 -7.93
C PRO A 64 -20.78 -22.22 -8.11
N THR A 65 -20.21 -21.24 -7.41
CA THR A 65 -20.47 -19.81 -7.63
C THR A 65 -19.64 -19.28 -8.81
N TRP A 66 -19.87 -18.02 -9.18
CA TRP A 66 -18.98 -17.33 -10.12
C TRP A 66 -17.55 -17.24 -9.60
N ASP A 67 -17.38 -17.02 -8.30
CA ASP A 67 -16.05 -16.95 -7.66
C ASP A 67 -15.33 -18.29 -7.75
N ASP A 68 -16.02 -19.41 -7.50
CA ASP A 68 -15.47 -20.76 -7.65
C ASP A 68 -15.02 -21.01 -9.10
N VAL A 69 -15.84 -20.64 -10.09
CA VAL A 69 -15.53 -20.79 -11.52
C VAL A 69 -14.33 -19.94 -11.92
N PHE A 70 -14.24 -18.70 -11.46
CA PHE A 70 -13.10 -17.83 -11.78
C PHE A 70 -11.82 -18.24 -11.06
N LYS A 71 -11.93 -18.74 -9.82
CA LYS A 71 -10.82 -19.31 -9.05
C LYS A 71 -10.25 -20.56 -9.72
N ASP A 72 -11.10 -21.51 -10.11
CA ASP A 72 -10.68 -22.74 -10.80
C ASP A 72 -10.08 -22.45 -12.19
N ALA A 73 -10.54 -21.38 -12.85
CA ALA A 73 -9.98 -20.90 -14.11
C ALA A 73 -8.65 -20.12 -13.94
N GLY A 74 -8.20 -19.88 -12.70
CA GLY A 74 -7.01 -19.07 -12.40
C GLY A 74 -7.16 -17.59 -12.79
N LEU A 75 -8.40 -17.13 -12.95
CA LEU A 75 -8.75 -15.74 -13.28
C LEU A 75 -8.94 -14.87 -12.03
N VAL A 76 -9.11 -15.52 -10.87
CA VAL A 76 -9.01 -14.93 -9.55
C VAL A 76 -7.81 -15.59 -8.87
N GLN A 77 -6.76 -14.81 -8.60
CA GLN A 77 -5.74 -15.25 -7.65
C GLN A 77 -6.42 -15.28 -6.28
N GLY A 78 -6.43 -16.44 -5.65
CA GLY A 78 -7.16 -16.64 -4.40
C GLY A 78 -6.78 -15.59 -3.37
N GLU A 79 -7.78 -15.14 -2.63
CA GLU A 79 -7.65 -14.31 -1.43
C GLU A 79 -6.57 -14.93 -0.53
N GLU A 80 -5.37 -14.33 -0.53
CA GLU A 80 -4.50 -14.46 0.62
C GLU A 80 -5.09 -13.54 1.68
N THR A 81 -6.01 -14.07 2.49
CA THR A 81 -6.35 -13.47 3.77
C THR A 81 -5.05 -13.11 4.45
N ILE A 82 -4.86 -11.82 4.72
CA ILE A 82 -3.69 -11.31 5.41
C ILE A 82 -3.74 -11.83 6.84
N ASP A 83 -3.19 -13.02 7.04
CA ASP A 83 -3.07 -13.65 8.35
C ASP A 83 -1.84 -13.03 9.03
N GLY A 84 -2.06 -11.90 9.69
CA GLY A 84 -1.06 -11.20 10.50
C GLY A 84 -1.75 -10.37 11.57
N ASP A 85 -1.35 -10.56 12.83
CA ASP A 85 -1.97 -9.93 14.00
C ASP A 85 -1.89 -8.39 13.99
N LEU A 86 -0.99 -7.82 13.17
CA LEU A 86 -0.81 -6.38 13.02
C LEU A 86 -0.51 -6.00 11.55
N SER A 87 -1.15 -4.95 11.05
CA SER A 87 -0.80 -4.28 9.80
C SER A 87 -0.44 -2.80 10.01
N VAL A 88 0.52 -2.32 9.22
CA VAL A 88 0.93 -0.91 9.13
C VAL A 88 0.79 -0.48 7.68
N HIS A 89 -0.08 0.48 7.44
CA HIS A 89 -0.38 1.05 6.13
C HIS A 89 0.26 2.43 6.06
N PHE A 90 1.09 2.66 5.06
CA PHE A 90 1.54 3.99 4.63
C PHE A 90 0.66 4.38 3.44
N ILE A 91 -0.23 5.33 3.66
CA ILE A 91 -1.32 5.65 2.74
C ILE A 91 -0.83 6.73 1.78
N ASP A 92 -0.97 6.50 0.48
CA ASP A 92 -0.62 7.46 -0.57
C ASP A 92 -1.62 8.62 -0.58
N VAL A 93 -1.33 9.63 0.24
CA VAL A 93 -2.02 10.92 0.31
C VAL A 93 -1.28 11.99 -0.49
N GLY A 94 -0.54 11.59 -1.53
CA GLY A 94 0.32 12.49 -2.28
C GLY A 94 1.46 13.02 -1.41
N GLN A 95 1.64 14.34 -1.39
CA GLN A 95 2.67 14.96 -0.55
C GLN A 95 2.11 15.11 0.87
N GLY A 96 2.63 14.30 1.78
CA GLY A 96 2.23 14.28 3.19
C GLY A 96 2.33 12.89 3.80
N ASP A 97 2.05 12.81 5.09
CA ASP A 97 2.06 11.56 5.85
C ASP A 97 0.65 11.14 6.24
N CYS A 98 0.38 9.84 6.14
CA CYS A 98 -0.82 9.24 6.71
C CYS A 98 -0.59 7.74 6.93
N GLU A 99 -0.40 7.36 8.19
CA GLU A 99 -0.22 5.97 8.56
C GLU A 99 -1.39 5.41 9.36
N LEU A 100 -1.86 4.23 8.96
CA LEU A 100 -2.85 3.46 9.71
C LEU A 100 -2.18 2.21 10.28
N ILE A 101 -2.32 2.01 11.58
CA ILE A 101 -1.93 0.79 12.28
C ILE A 101 -3.20 0.08 12.73
N VAL A 102 -3.35 -1.19 12.34
CA VAL A 102 -4.43 -2.06 12.79
C VAL A 102 -3.81 -3.24 13.52
N SER A 103 -4.26 -3.53 14.74
CA SER A 103 -3.84 -4.71 15.48
C SER A 103 -5.02 -5.24 16.28
N GLY A 104 -5.48 -6.43 15.92
CA GLY A 104 -6.71 -7.02 16.46
C GLY A 104 -7.90 -6.07 16.36
N THR A 105 -8.36 -5.59 17.50
CA THR A 105 -9.49 -4.67 17.66
C THR A 105 -9.10 -3.21 17.77
N LYS A 106 -7.79 -2.92 17.78
CA LYS A 106 -7.25 -1.59 18.01
C LYS A 106 -6.73 -0.96 16.73
N THR A 107 -7.05 0.31 16.57
CA THR A 107 -6.67 1.12 15.40
C THR A 107 -5.98 2.41 15.83
N VAL A 108 -4.91 2.76 15.13
CA VAL A 108 -4.20 4.02 15.31
C VAL A 108 -4.02 4.71 13.98
N LEU A 109 -4.38 5.98 13.93
CA LEU A 109 -4.07 6.84 12.79
C LEU A 109 -2.96 7.81 13.18
N ILE A 110 -1.91 7.90 12.38
CA ILE A 110 -0.84 8.89 12.50
C ILE A 110 -0.97 9.80 11.29
N ASP A 111 -1.19 11.09 11.53
CA ASP A 111 -1.42 12.11 10.51
C ASP A 111 -2.55 11.75 9.51
N CYS A 112 -2.77 12.57 8.49
CA CYS A 112 -3.88 12.42 7.54
C CYS A 112 -3.68 13.14 6.19
N GLY A 113 -2.46 13.56 5.88
CA GLY A 113 -2.16 14.28 4.66
C GLY A 113 -2.77 15.68 4.57
N GLU A 114 -2.62 16.24 3.37
CA GLU A 114 -3.24 17.51 2.99
C GLU A 114 -4.77 17.48 3.03
N LYS A 115 -5.37 18.65 3.13
CA LYS A 115 -6.83 18.78 3.23
C LYS A 115 -7.54 18.04 2.10
N GLU A 116 -7.10 18.17 0.85
CA GLU A 116 -7.75 17.54 -0.30
C GLU A 116 -7.89 16.02 -0.22
N TYR A 117 -7.08 15.34 0.59
CA TYR A 117 -7.12 13.88 0.75
C TYR A 117 -8.08 13.40 1.85
N TYR A 118 -8.76 14.28 2.59
CA TYR A 118 -9.59 13.86 3.74
C TYR A 118 -10.65 12.83 3.34
N SER A 119 -11.29 12.97 2.18
CA SER A 119 -12.33 12.03 1.74
C SER A 119 -11.74 10.68 1.35
N TYR A 120 -10.57 10.70 0.69
CA TYR A 120 -9.85 9.48 0.35
C TYR A 120 -9.44 8.69 1.61
N VAL A 121 -8.91 9.38 2.62
CA VAL A 121 -8.55 8.76 3.90
C VAL A 121 -9.78 8.20 4.60
N ILE A 122 -10.90 8.94 4.66
CA ILE A 122 -12.16 8.43 5.23
C ILE A 122 -12.62 7.16 4.51
N ASP A 123 -12.64 7.18 3.18
CA ASP A 123 -13.09 6.03 2.39
C ASP A 123 -12.14 4.83 2.57
N TYR A 124 -10.82 5.06 2.65
CA TYR A 124 -9.82 4.03 2.90
C TYR A 124 -10.01 3.34 4.25
N LEU A 125 -10.29 4.12 5.30
CA LEU A 125 -10.57 3.60 6.65
C LEU A 125 -11.89 2.84 6.70
N LYS A 126 -12.97 3.40 6.11
CA LYS A 126 -14.29 2.76 6.07
C LYS A 126 -14.32 1.48 5.25
N GLY A 127 -13.57 1.43 4.14
CA GLY A 127 -13.40 0.22 3.34
C GLY A 127 -12.76 -0.93 4.12
N ARG A 128 -12.12 -0.64 5.26
CA ARG A 128 -11.56 -1.61 6.20
C ARG A 128 -12.43 -1.83 7.44
N GLU A 129 -13.70 -1.44 7.35
CA GLU A 129 -14.69 -1.56 8.43
C GLU A 129 -14.31 -0.80 9.72
N ILE A 130 -13.37 0.16 9.61
CA ILE A 130 -12.95 0.98 10.75
C ILE A 130 -14.05 1.98 11.07
N THR A 131 -14.59 1.88 12.28
CA THR A 131 -15.60 2.80 12.81
C THR A 131 -15.08 3.63 13.99
N ARG A 132 -13.98 3.18 14.59
CA ARG A 132 -13.33 3.78 15.75
C ARG A 132 -11.83 3.88 15.50
N LEU A 133 -11.23 4.98 15.96
CA LEU A 133 -9.79 5.19 16.07
C LEU A 133 -9.43 5.26 17.56
N ASP A 134 -8.80 4.21 18.10
CA ASP A 134 -8.45 4.18 19.52
C ASP A 134 -7.43 5.26 19.88
N TYR A 135 -6.46 5.49 18.98
CA TYR A 135 -5.53 6.59 19.08
C TYR A 135 -5.43 7.34 17.75
N VAL A 136 -5.36 8.67 17.84
CA VAL A 136 -4.97 9.53 16.72
C VAL A 136 -3.72 10.29 17.14
N ILE A 137 -2.68 10.26 16.33
CA ILE A 137 -1.43 10.97 16.59
C ILE A 137 -1.27 12.02 15.49
N VAL A 138 -1.26 13.29 15.88
CA VAL A 138 -0.87 14.39 14.99
C VAL A 138 0.59 14.69 15.29
N THR A 139 1.49 14.40 14.35
CA THR A 139 2.93 14.56 14.59
C THR A 139 3.26 16.02 14.80
N HIS A 140 2.79 16.91 13.92
CA HIS A 140 2.99 18.35 14.01
C HIS A 140 1.93 19.12 13.18
N PRO A 141 1.83 20.45 13.31
CA PRO A 141 0.70 21.22 12.77
C PRO A 141 0.67 21.49 11.26
N HIS A 142 1.65 21.02 10.48
CA HIS A 142 1.69 21.33 9.04
C HIS A 142 0.54 20.68 8.28
N SER A 143 0.19 21.27 7.13
CA SER A 143 -1.04 20.92 6.41
C SER A 143 -0.95 19.56 5.74
N ASP A 144 0.22 19.14 5.28
CA ASP A 144 0.52 17.83 4.75
C ASP A 144 0.53 16.71 5.81
N HIS A 145 0.23 17.04 7.07
CA HIS A 145 0.08 16.09 8.18
C HIS A 145 -1.29 16.20 8.83
N ALA A 146 -1.72 17.42 9.17
CA ALA A 146 -2.95 17.69 9.92
C ALA A 146 -4.08 18.29 9.06
N GLY A 147 -3.89 18.41 7.75
CA GLY A 147 -4.75 19.16 6.82
C GLY A 147 -6.18 18.66 6.78
N GLY A 148 -6.35 17.33 6.76
CA GLY A 148 -7.65 16.64 6.77
C GLY A 148 -8.21 16.35 8.16
N MET A 149 -7.44 16.58 9.23
CA MET A 149 -7.70 15.93 10.53
C MET A 149 -9.04 16.37 11.14
N ASN A 150 -9.44 17.63 10.94
CA ASN A 150 -10.73 18.13 11.43
C ASN A 150 -11.94 17.41 10.81
N TYR A 151 -11.78 16.74 9.67
CA TYR A 151 -12.84 15.93 9.04
C TYR A 151 -12.82 14.52 9.61
N ILE A 152 -11.62 13.93 9.79
CA ILE A 152 -11.45 12.61 10.43
C ILE A 152 -12.05 12.60 11.83
N LEU A 153 -11.76 13.61 12.66
CA LEU A 153 -12.26 13.67 14.05
C LEU A 153 -13.78 13.77 14.16
N LYS A 154 -14.47 14.20 13.10
CA LYS A 154 -15.93 14.31 13.05
C LYS A 154 -16.62 13.06 12.50
N GLU A 155 -15.86 12.23 11.80
CA GLU A 155 -16.39 11.07 11.09
C GLU A 155 -16.28 9.78 11.91
N PHE A 156 -15.22 9.65 12.70
CA PHE A 156 -14.93 8.44 13.47
C PHE A 156 -15.10 8.66 14.98
N ASP A 157 -15.42 7.59 15.70
CA ASP A 157 -15.32 7.57 17.16
C ASP A 157 -13.84 7.61 17.58
N ILE A 158 -13.43 8.67 18.27
CA ILE A 158 -12.02 8.89 18.64
C ILE A 158 -11.80 8.59 20.12
N GLY A 159 -10.89 7.68 20.42
CA GLY A 159 -10.50 7.34 21.80
C GLY A 159 -9.63 8.41 22.45
N THR A 160 -8.42 8.61 21.96
CA THR A 160 -7.49 9.63 22.46
C THR A 160 -6.70 10.24 21.32
N LEU A 161 -6.69 11.58 21.25
CA LEU A 161 -5.81 12.30 20.36
C LEU A 161 -4.52 12.68 21.10
N ILE A 162 -3.38 12.41 20.47
CA ILE A 162 -2.03 12.73 20.95
C ILE A 162 -1.39 13.72 19.98
N MET A 163 -0.85 14.82 20.49
CA MET A 163 -0.16 15.81 19.66
C MET A 163 0.94 16.53 20.47
N PRO A 164 1.89 17.24 19.85
CA PRO A 164 2.93 17.92 20.61
C PRO A 164 2.33 19.10 21.39
N LYS A 165 2.88 19.37 22.58
CA LYS A 165 2.62 20.62 23.28
C LYS A 165 3.53 21.70 22.72
N LEU A 166 2.96 22.64 21.96
CA LEU A 166 3.72 23.74 21.38
C LEU A 166 3.93 24.86 22.40
N SER A 167 5.08 25.52 22.34
CA SER A 167 5.30 26.77 23.06
C SER A 167 4.48 27.90 22.44
N GLU A 168 4.14 28.93 23.23
CA GLU A 168 3.37 30.10 22.74
C GLU A 168 4.05 30.78 21.54
N LYS A 169 5.39 30.76 21.50
CA LYS A 169 6.19 31.42 20.45
C LYS A 169 6.04 30.79 19.08
N ILE A 170 5.83 29.48 19.03
CA ILE A 170 5.78 28.71 17.78
C ILE A 170 4.37 28.23 17.44
N THR A 171 3.40 28.48 18.32
CA THR A 171 2.00 28.08 18.10
C THR A 171 1.46 28.76 16.83
N PRO A 172 1.11 28.00 15.79
CA PRO A 172 0.78 28.57 14.49
C PRO A 172 -0.61 29.21 14.48
N ALA A 173 -0.74 30.34 13.80
CA ALA A 173 -2.02 30.98 13.49
C ALA A 173 -2.59 30.52 12.13
N THR A 174 -2.29 29.29 11.70
CA THR A 174 -2.77 28.75 10.42
C THR A 174 -4.25 28.33 10.51
N SER A 175 -4.91 28.25 9.35
CA SER A 175 -6.29 27.76 9.28
C SER A 175 -6.39 26.29 9.69
N THR A 176 -5.44 25.47 9.26
CA THR A 176 -5.34 24.04 9.60
C THR A 176 -5.30 23.82 11.10
N TYR A 177 -4.36 24.46 11.80
CA TYR A 177 -4.21 24.27 13.24
C TYR A 177 -5.43 24.75 14.03
N ARG A 178 -6.02 25.90 13.66
CA ARG A 178 -7.27 26.37 14.29
C ARG A 178 -8.41 25.38 14.10
N LYS A 179 -8.59 24.83 12.90
CA LYS A 179 -9.64 23.84 12.63
C LYS A 179 -9.45 22.55 13.41
N LEU A 180 -8.20 22.10 13.56
CA LEU A 180 -7.86 20.95 14.41
C LEU A 180 -8.30 21.21 15.86
N LEU A 181 -7.88 22.34 16.46
CA LEU A 181 -8.25 22.68 17.83
C LEU A 181 -9.76 22.83 18.01
N THR A 182 -10.46 23.47 17.05
CA THR A 182 -11.92 23.60 17.08
C THR A 182 -12.61 22.24 16.99
N ALA A 183 -12.11 21.30 16.18
CA ALA A 183 -12.69 19.96 16.09
C ALA A 183 -12.46 19.14 17.37
N ILE A 184 -11.26 19.24 17.97
CA ILE A 184 -10.98 18.61 19.28
C ILE A 184 -11.98 19.09 20.33
N GLU A 185 -12.24 20.39 20.39
CA GLU A 185 -13.20 20.98 21.32
C GLU A 185 -14.65 20.59 20.98
N SER A 186 -15.08 20.71 19.71
CA SER A 186 -16.47 20.47 19.32
C SER A 186 -16.92 19.03 19.50
N GLU A 187 -16.03 18.08 19.22
CA GLU A 187 -16.30 16.65 19.34
C GLU A 187 -16.00 16.11 20.75
N ASN A 188 -15.56 16.97 21.69
CA ASN A 188 -15.14 16.61 23.05
C ASN A 188 -14.07 15.51 23.09
N ILE A 189 -13.09 15.60 22.20
CA ILE A 189 -12.03 14.59 22.08
C ILE A 189 -11.10 14.65 23.29
N THR A 190 -10.76 13.48 23.84
CA THR A 190 -9.74 13.37 24.89
C THR A 190 -8.37 13.69 24.30
N LEU A 191 -7.87 14.90 24.56
CA LEU A 191 -6.56 15.37 24.15
C LEU A 191 -5.49 15.02 25.18
N LYS A 192 -4.38 14.42 24.74
CA LYS A 192 -3.14 14.28 25.50
C LYS A 192 -1.98 14.90 24.74
N TYR A 193 -1.05 15.50 25.46
CA TYR A 193 0.20 15.92 24.86
C TYR A 193 1.18 14.74 24.79
N ALA A 194 2.01 14.74 23.74
CA ALA A 194 3.09 13.80 23.58
C ALA A 194 4.09 13.94 24.73
N GLU A 195 4.37 12.82 25.39
CA GLU A 195 5.29 12.73 26.53
C GLU A 195 6.32 11.64 26.23
N PRO A 196 7.60 12.00 25.96
CA PRO A 196 8.66 11.03 25.72
C PRO A 196 8.73 9.95 26.79
N GLY A 197 8.80 8.71 26.34
CA GLY A 197 8.84 7.53 27.19
C GLY A 197 7.48 7.03 27.68
N ARG A 198 6.38 7.69 27.31
CA ARG A 198 5.03 7.14 27.50
C ARG A 198 4.76 6.04 26.49
N SER A 199 4.11 4.97 26.93
CA SER A 199 3.73 3.84 26.08
C SER A 199 2.23 3.57 26.14
N TYR A 200 1.67 3.15 25.02
CA TYR A 200 0.27 2.77 24.82
C TYR A 200 0.23 1.35 24.28
N LYS A 201 -0.56 0.48 24.91
CA LYS A 201 -0.77 -0.89 24.44
C LYS A 201 -1.85 -0.90 23.36
N ILE A 202 -1.60 -1.65 22.29
CA ILE A 202 -2.48 -1.83 21.14
C ILE A 202 -2.53 -3.34 20.91
N ASP A 203 -3.47 -4.00 21.58
CA ASP A 203 -3.57 -5.46 21.65
C ASP A 203 -2.24 -6.16 21.95
N ASN A 204 -1.66 -6.92 21.02
CA ASN A 204 -0.39 -7.62 21.23
C ASN A 204 0.85 -6.76 20.89
N ALA A 205 0.64 -5.52 20.46
CA ALA A 205 1.69 -4.54 20.16
C ALA A 205 1.70 -3.37 21.16
N SER A 206 2.70 -2.49 21.03
CA SER A 206 2.77 -1.25 21.79
C SER A 206 3.39 -0.12 21.00
N ILE A 207 2.86 1.09 21.19
CA ILE A 207 3.45 2.34 20.69
C ILE A 207 4.11 3.08 21.85
N ARG A 208 5.34 3.56 21.65
CA ARG A 208 6.10 4.39 22.58
C ARG A 208 6.37 5.75 21.96
N ILE A 209 6.00 6.82 22.66
CA ILE A 209 6.30 8.19 22.27
C ILE A 209 7.78 8.47 22.54
N LEU A 210 8.49 9.04 21.56
CA LEU A 210 9.91 9.33 21.66
C LEU A 210 10.22 10.83 21.73
N THR A 211 9.48 11.67 20.99
CA THR A 211 9.69 13.12 20.89
C THR A 211 8.36 13.87 21.09
N PRO A 212 8.37 15.21 21.27
CA PRO A 212 9.53 16.12 21.38
C PRO A 212 10.29 16.01 22.71
N ILE A 213 11.62 16.07 22.67
CA ILE A 213 12.52 16.00 23.85
C ILE A 213 12.64 17.35 24.58
N LYS A 214 12.51 18.46 23.84
CA LYS A 214 12.58 19.84 24.33
C LYS A 214 11.77 20.77 23.42
N ASP A 215 11.72 22.05 23.76
CA ASP A 215 11.15 23.08 22.88
C ASP A 215 12.13 23.41 21.74
N TYR A 216 11.59 23.55 20.52
CA TYR A 216 12.35 23.92 19.32
C TYR A 216 11.88 25.25 18.71
N GLU A 217 12.70 25.80 17.81
CA GLU A 217 12.33 26.95 16.97
C GLU A 217 11.68 26.52 15.64
N ASN A 218 11.96 25.31 15.15
CA ASN A 218 11.33 24.74 13.96
C ASN A 218 10.14 23.87 14.36
N LEU A 219 8.97 24.07 13.72
CA LEU A 219 7.77 23.26 13.94
C LEU A 219 7.97 21.77 13.58
N ASN A 220 8.78 21.47 12.57
CA ASN A 220 9.11 20.10 12.19
C ASN A 220 9.79 19.34 13.34
N ASN A 221 10.60 20.03 14.15
CA ASN A 221 11.27 19.40 15.28
C ASN A 221 10.32 19.09 16.46
N TYR A 222 9.06 19.57 16.41
CA TYR A 222 8.02 19.12 17.33
C TYR A 222 7.33 17.83 16.88
N SER A 223 7.67 17.26 15.72
CA SER A 223 7.09 16.00 15.25
C SER A 223 7.13 14.94 16.35
N VAL A 224 5.96 14.39 16.66
CA VAL A 224 5.78 13.28 17.60
C VAL A 224 6.25 11.99 16.92
N ALA A 225 7.53 11.67 17.08
CA ALA A 225 8.10 10.42 16.65
C ALA A 225 7.69 9.31 17.61
N VAL A 226 7.28 8.18 17.05
CA VAL A 226 6.80 7.04 17.82
C VAL A 226 7.41 5.73 17.34
N LYS A 227 7.71 4.84 18.28
CA LYS A 227 8.16 3.48 17.99
C LYS A 227 7.04 2.49 18.26
N LEU A 228 6.68 1.72 17.25
CA LEU A 228 5.77 0.57 17.37
C LEU A 228 6.61 -0.71 17.52
N VAL A 229 6.22 -1.58 18.44
CA VAL A 229 6.82 -2.91 18.63
C VAL A 229 5.74 -3.97 18.66
N HIS A 230 5.92 -5.02 17.86
CA HIS A 230 5.07 -6.20 17.76
C HIS A 230 5.95 -7.46 17.61
N GLY A 231 6.09 -8.21 18.71
CA GLY A 231 7.08 -9.30 18.78
C GLY A 231 8.51 -8.80 18.55
N GLU A 232 9.20 -9.41 17.59
CA GLU A 232 10.53 -9.02 17.11
C GLU A 232 10.49 -7.90 16.05
N ASN A 233 9.30 -7.59 15.52
CA ASN A 233 9.12 -6.54 14.52
C ASN A 233 8.93 -5.16 15.16
N SER A 234 9.47 -4.15 14.50
CA SER A 234 9.44 -2.77 14.98
C SER A 234 9.43 -1.74 13.85
N PHE A 235 8.69 -0.66 14.09
CA PHE A 235 8.53 0.46 13.18
C PHE A 235 8.86 1.76 13.89
N LEU A 236 9.52 2.68 13.20
CA LEU A 236 9.80 4.03 13.69
C LEU A 236 9.15 5.06 12.76
N PHE A 237 8.19 5.79 13.29
CA PHE A 237 7.52 6.90 12.62
C PHE A 237 8.16 8.20 13.10
N THR A 238 8.61 9.04 12.19
CA THR A 238 9.42 10.23 12.55
C THR A 238 8.75 11.56 12.21
N GLY A 239 7.64 11.55 11.46
CA GLY A 239 7.06 12.75 10.87
C GLY A 239 8.13 13.55 10.14
N ASP A 240 8.20 14.85 10.42
CA ASP A 240 9.14 15.76 9.76
C ASP A 240 10.37 16.11 10.60
N MET A 241 10.61 15.36 11.68
CA MET A 241 11.75 15.59 12.59
C MET A 241 13.06 15.79 11.80
N GLU A 242 13.74 16.92 12.04
CA GLU A 242 15.00 17.24 11.36
C GLU A 242 16.22 16.92 12.23
N ARG A 243 17.41 17.07 11.66
CA ARG A 243 18.72 16.76 12.28
C ARG A 243 18.89 17.21 13.73
N GLU A 244 18.35 18.37 14.11
CA GLU A 244 18.46 18.88 15.47
C GLU A 244 17.73 17.95 16.45
N ALA A 245 16.45 17.69 16.20
CA ALA A 245 15.64 16.81 17.03
C ALA A 245 16.07 15.33 16.92
N GLU A 246 16.59 14.90 15.77
CA GLU A 246 17.27 13.61 15.64
C GLU A 246 18.44 13.48 16.62
N ALA A 247 19.32 14.48 16.66
CA ALA A 247 20.48 14.48 17.55
C ALA A 247 20.07 14.47 19.02
N ASP A 248 19.08 15.28 19.41
CA ASP A 248 18.55 15.30 20.77
C ASP A 248 17.91 13.96 21.16
N LEU A 249 17.19 13.31 20.23
CA LEU A 249 16.62 11.99 20.46
C LEU A 249 17.72 10.94 20.67
N LEU A 250 18.80 10.97 19.88
CA LEU A 250 19.94 10.08 20.09
C LEU A 250 20.65 10.34 21.43
N GLU A 251 20.82 11.60 21.82
CA GLU A 251 21.44 11.99 23.08
C GLU A 251 20.60 11.59 24.30
N SER A 252 19.27 11.58 24.16
CA SER A 252 18.34 11.12 25.21
C SER A 252 18.54 9.66 25.62
N GLY A 253 19.21 8.86 24.77
CA GLY A 253 19.43 7.43 24.99
C GLY A 253 18.21 6.56 24.67
N ALA A 254 17.17 7.13 24.05
CA ALA A 254 16.03 6.36 23.59
C ALA A 254 16.44 5.29 22.55
N ASP A 255 15.79 4.13 22.60
CA ASP A 255 16.01 3.07 21.63
C ASP A 255 15.25 3.35 20.31
N VAL A 256 15.98 3.86 19.33
CA VAL A 256 15.48 4.17 17.98
C VAL A 256 15.67 3.04 16.97
N SER A 257 16.20 1.88 17.37
CA SER A 257 16.35 0.75 16.45
C SER A 257 14.98 0.31 15.89
N ALA A 258 14.87 0.05 14.60
CA ALA A 258 13.62 -0.40 14.00
C ALA A 258 13.85 -1.23 12.74
N ASN A 259 12.98 -2.19 12.43
CA ASN A 259 13.01 -2.92 11.16
C ASN A 259 12.55 -2.01 10.01
N VAL A 260 11.50 -1.22 10.25
CA VAL A 260 10.93 -0.29 9.27
C VAL A 260 11.06 1.15 9.76
N LEU A 261 11.63 2.02 8.92
CA LEU A 261 11.73 3.45 9.19
C LEU A 261 10.81 4.22 8.24
N LYS A 262 9.88 5.00 8.78
CA LYS A 262 9.33 6.13 8.04
C LYS A 262 10.39 7.22 7.96
N VAL A 263 10.89 7.46 6.75
CA VAL A 263 11.91 8.46 6.47
C VAL A 263 11.36 9.85 6.78
N GLY A 264 12.14 10.60 7.57
CA GLY A 264 11.71 11.90 8.05
C GLY A 264 11.56 12.93 6.95
N HIS A 265 10.54 13.77 7.07
CA HIS A 265 10.31 14.95 6.23
C HIS A 265 10.30 14.63 4.74
N HIS A 266 9.57 13.56 4.38
CA HIS A 266 9.41 13.09 2.99
C HIS A 266 10.73 12.76 2.28
N GLY A 267 11.83 12.58 3.03
CA GLY A 267 13.18 12.44 2.49
C GLY A 267 13.89 13.75 2.15
N SER A 268 13.49 14.86 2.79
CA SER A 268 14.18 16.15 2.74
C SER A 268 15.64 16.01 3.15
N SER A 269 16.50 16.84 2.54
CA SER A 269 17.91 16.88 2.91
C SER A 269 18.16 17.29 4.37
N THR A 270 17.21 17.96 5.04
CA THR A 270 17.33 18.42 6.43
C THR A 270 17.16 17.31 7.47
N SER A 271 16.67 16.14 7.05
CA SER A 271 16.36 15.01 7.93
C SER A 271 17.12 13.74 7.53
N THR A 272 16.81 12.67 8.25
CA THR A 272 17.37 11.31 8.18
C THR A 272 18.89 11.33 8.20
N SER A 273 19.52 12.05 9.13
CA SER A 273 20.99 12.19 9.22
C SER A 273 21.71 10.84 9.22
N LYS A 274 23.01 10.85 8.89
CA LYS A 274 23.79 9.61 8.84
C LYS A 274 23.84 8.96 10.22
N GLU A 275 24.07 9.76 11.24
CA GLU A 275 24.18 9.35 12.63
C GLU A 275 22.87 8.75 13.14
N PHE A 276 21.74 9.36 12.79
CA PHE A 276 20.40 8.84 13.10
C PHE A 276 20.14 7.52 12.37
N LEU A 277 20.32 7.51 11.05
CA LEU A 277 20.08 6.33 10.23
C LEU A 277 20.95 5.14 10.65
N ASP A 278 22.23 5.36 10.96
CA ASP A 278 23.13 4.32 11.46
C ASP A 278 22.66 3.73 12.80
N ARG A 279 22.02 4.54 13.66
CA ARG A 279 21.47 4.06 14.94
C ARG A 279 20.14 3.33 14.78
N VAL A 280 19.28 3.79 13.86
CA VAL A 280 18.02 3.11 13.54
C VAL A 280 18.30 1.75 12.90
N ASN A 281 19.27 1.71 11.97
CA ASN A 281 19.69 0.54 11.20
C ASN A 281 18.51 -0.29 10.62
N PRO A 282 17.65 0.32 9.80
CA PRO A 282 16.44 -0.33 9.30
C PRO A 282 16.73 -1.28 8.13
N GLU A 283 15.92 -2.34 8.05
CA GLU A 283 15.84 -3.22 6.88
C GLU A 283 15.07 -2.53 5.74
N TYR A 284 13.98 -1.84 6.10
CA TYR A 284 13.11 -1.13 5.17
C TYR A 284 12.97 0.35 5.52
N ALA A 285 12.98 1.21 4.50
CA ALA A 285 12.70 2.62 4.62
C ALA A 285 11.51 2.98 3.72
N VAL A 286 10.47 3.57 4.32
CA VAL A 286 9.30 4.07 3.61
C VAL A 286 9.39 5.59 3.50
N ILE A 287 9.23 6.10 2.29
CA ILE A 287 9.21 7.53 2.00
C ILE A 287 7.82 7.85 1.48
N GLU A 288 6.98 8.46 2.32
CA GLU A 288 5.73 9.05 1.85
C GLU A 288 6.05 10.36 1.16
N VAL A 289 5.70 10.45 -0.12
CA VAL A 289 6.00 11.55 -1.02
C VAL A 289 5.05 11.47 -2.19
N GLY A 290 4.64 12.62 -2.73
CA GLY A 290 3.61 12.69 -3.77
C GLY A 290 4.10 13.18 -5.13
N SER A 291 3.24 13.01 -6.12
CA SER A 291 3.36 13.67 -7.44
C SER A 291 2.17 14.62 -7.66
N PRO A 292 2.38 15.86 -8.12
CA PRO A 292 3.66 16.47 -8.47
C PRO A 292 4.51 16.85 -7.24
N ASN A 293 5.82 16.62 -7.33
CA ASN A 293 6.77 16.86 -6.25
C ASN A 293 7.48 18.21 -6.42
N ASP A 294 6.80 19.28 -6.04
CA ASP A 294 7.35 20.64 -6.14
C ASP A 294 8.51 20.90 -5.15
N TYR A 295 8.63 20.06 -4.11
CA TYR A 295 9.67 20.15 -3.07
C TYR A 295 11.01 19.54 -3.50
N GLY A 296 11.02 18.72 -4.56
CA GLY A 296 12.22 18.00 -5.00
C GLY A 296 12.62 16.86 -4.04
N HIS A 297 11.66 16.33 -3.26
CA HIS A 297 11.85 15.23 -2.32
C HIS A 297 11.55 13.86 -2.95
N PRO A 298 12.16 12.76 -2.51
CA PRO A 298 13.29 12.69 -1.61
C PRO A 298 14.57 13.25 -2.25
N ASP A 299 15.40 13.93 -1.47
CA ASP A 299 16.69 14.43 -1.93
C ASP A 299 17.61 13.25 -2.29
N SER A 300 18.30 13.35 -3.44
CA SER A 300 19.17 12.30 -3.94
C SER A 300 20.30 11.88 -2.96
N LYS A 301 20.73 12.77 -2.07
CA LYS A 301 21.72 12.49 -1.01
C LYS A 301 21.12 11.64 0.09
N VAL A 302 19.85 11.84 0.43
CA VAL A 302 19.12 11.00 1.41
C VAL A 302 18.94 9.60 0.85
N ILE A 303 18.49 9.48 -0.40
CA ILE A 303 18.39 8.18 -1.09
C ILE A 303 19.74 7.44 -1.11
N LYS A 304 20.83 8.13 -1.46
CA LYS A 304 22.18 7.53 -1.45
C LYS A 304 22.62 7.10 -0.05
N ARG A 305 22.25 7.85 0.99
CA ARG A 305 22.58 7.55 2.38
C ARG A 305 21.86 6.27 2.84
N ILE A 306 20.57 6.15 2.55
CA ILE A 306 19.76 4.97 2.87
C ILE A 306 20.28 3.73 2.14
N LYS A 307 20.48 3.81 0.82
CA LYS A 307 21.01 2.68 0.04
C LYS A 307 22.41 2.24 0.48
N LYS A 308 23.22 3.14 1.03
CA LYS A 308 24.60 2.83 1.44
C LYS A 308 24.66 1.84 2.60
N ILE A 309 23.64 1.80 3.46
CA ILE A 309 23.58 0.86 4.60
C ILE A 309 22.82 -0.44 4.26
N GLY A 310 22.41 -0.62 3.00
CA GLY A 310 21.72 -1.84 2.55
C GLY A 310 20.21 -1.84 2.76
N THR A 311 19.64 -0.76 3.27
CA THR A 311 18.18 -0.62 3.47
C THR A 311 17.43 -0.56 2.14
N GLU A 312 16.34 -1.32 2.05
CA GLU A 312 15.42 -1.34 0.92
C GLU A 312 14.43 -0.16 1.02
N ILE A 313 14.16 0.53 -0.10
CA ILE A 313 13.37 1.76 -0.12
C ILE A 313 12.03 1.51 -0.82
N TYR A 314 10.95 1.86 -0.15
CA TYR A 314 9.60 1.98 -0.71
C TYR A 314 9.16 3.44 -0.75
N ARG A 315 8.40 3.82 -1.79
CA ARG A 315 7.91 5.19 -1.99
C ARG A 315 6.46 5.17 -2.41
N THR A 316 5.61 5.99 -1.79
CA THR A 316 4.18 6.04 -2.13
C THR A 316 3.95 6.53 -3.56
N ASP A 317 4.68 7.53 -4.05
CA ASP A 317 4.56 7.98 -5.44
C ASP A 317 4.92 6.93 -6.51
N LEU A 318 5.60 5.84 -6.14
CA LEU A 318 5.93 4.74 -7.05
C LEU A 318 5.09 3.48 -6.80
N SER A 319 4.66 3.27 -5.57
CA SER A 319 4.04 2.02 -5.10
C SER A 319 2.57 2.18 -4.73
N GLY A 320 2.02 3.40 -4.74
CA GLY A 320 0.75 3.72 -4.10
C GLY A 320 0.83 3.45 -2.60
N ASN A 321 -0.27 2.95 -2.03
CA ASN A 321 -0.28 2.48 -0.65
C ASN A 321 0.75 1.36 -0.45
N ILE A 322 1.45 1.40 0.68
CA ILE A 322 2.41 0.36 1.09
C ILE A 322 1.95 -0.22 2.41
N VAL A 323 1.76 -1.54 2.47
CA VAL A 323 1.27 -2.21 3.68
C VAL A 323 2.29 -3.24 4.15
N PHE A 324 2.68 -3.14 5.40
CA PHE A 324 3.44 -4.14 6.11
C PHE A 324 2.50 -4.95 6.99
N VAL A 325 2.59 -6.26 6.90
CA VAL A 325 1.82 -7.21 7.69
C VAL A 325 2.81 -7.96 8.56
N SER A 326 2.54 -7.99 9.85
CA SER A 326 3.41 -8.57 10.87
C SER A 326 2.70 -9.70 11.61
N ASP A 327 3.33 -10.86 11.67
CA ASP A 327 2.95 -12.00 12.54
C ASP A 327 3.72 -11.99 13.88
N GLY A 328 4.52 -10.94 14.12
CA GLY A 328 5.38 -10.81 15.30
C GLY A 328 6.81 -11.30 15.10
N GLU A 329 7.14 -12.03 14.04
CA GLU A 329 8.50 -12.46 13.72
C GLU A 329 8.93 -12.05 12.30
N LYS A 330 8.00 -12.09 11.34
CA LYS A 330 8.19 -11.81 9.92
C LYS A 330 7.37 -10.60 9.49
N LEU A 331 7.83 -9.98 8.40
CA LEU A 331 7.12 -8.93 7.68
C LEU A 331 6.79 -9.40 6.27
N LYS A 332 5.51 -9.30 5.90
CA LYS A 332 5.03 -9.40 4.51
C LYS A 332 4.72 -7.99 4.02
N ILE A 333 5.11 -7.67 2.79
CA ILE A 333 4.97 -6.33 2.21
C ILE A 333 4.02 -6.40 1.01
N LEU A 334 3.04 -5.51 0.97
CA LEU A 334 2.07 -5.36 -0.11
C LEU A 334 2.16 -3.95 -0.68
N THR A 335 2.09 -3.81 -2.01
CA THR A 335 2.14 -2.53 -2.73
C THR A 335 1.18 -2.54 -3.92
N GLY A 336 0.74 -1.36 -4.37
CA GLY A 336 -0.02 -1.18 -5.61
C GLY A 336 -1.43 -1.80 -5.54
N ASP A 337 -1.86 -2.43 -6.64
CA ASP A 337 -3.19 -3.04 -6.78
C ASP A 337 -3.48 -4.12 -5.71
N ASN A 338 -2.43 -4.74 -5.16
CA ASN A 338 -2.54 -5.74 -4.10
C ASN A 338 -2.94 -5.15 -2.74
N VAL A 339 -3.11 -3.83 -2.61
CA VAL A 339 -3.59 -3.15 -1.40
C VAL A 339 -5.09 -2.77 -1.50
N ASN A 340 -5.65 -2.82 -2.72
CA ASN A 340 -7.04 -2.47 -3.01
C ASN A 340 -7.90 -3.69 -3.41
N ALA A 341 -7.31 -4.89 -3.44
CA ALA A 341 -7.99 -6.12 -3.83
C ALA A 341 -8.96 -6.68 -2.76
N ASP A 342 -9.11 -5.98 -1.63
CA ASP A 342 -9.88 -6.41 -0.45
C ASP A 342 -11.27 -5.74 -0.35
N ASN A 343 -11.85 -5.27 -1.47
CA ASN A 343 -13.19 -4.66 -1.51
C ASN A 343 -14.28 -5.63 -1.96
#